data_AF-A0A2N9MCT4-F1
#
_entry.id   AF-A0A2N9MCT4-F1
#
_cell.length_a   1.000
_cell.length_b   1.000
_cell.length_c   1.000
_cell.angle_alpha   90.00
_cell.angle_beta   90.00
_cell.angle_gamma   90.00
#
_symmetry.space_group_name_H-M   'P 1'
#
loop_
_entity.id
_entity.type
_entity.pdbx_description
1 polymer ?
#
loop_
_entity_poly.entity_id
_entity_poly.type
_entity_poly.pdbx_seq_one_letter_code
_entity_poly.pdbx_strand_id
1 'polypeptide(L)' 'MSSVALLIRPSLRRELTRAVIRVRDHGPGVPDSMLRNIFVPFRRVENSADGCGLGLAIA' A
#
# COMPACT_ATOMS: atom_id res chain seq x y z
N MET A 1 -11.71 -12.07 19.88
CA MET A 1 -11.36 -11.04 18.88
C MET A 1 -9.85 -10.85 18.95
N SER A 2 -9.09 -11.60 18.15
CA SER A 2 -7.63 -11.50 18.16
C SER A 2 -7.21 -10.36 17.25
N SER A 3 -6.71 -9.27 17.82
CA SER A 3 -6.08 -8.19 17.07
C SER A 3 -4.76 -8.71 16.48
N VAL A 4 -4.71 -8.86 15.16
CA VAL A 4 -3.47 -9.14 14.42
C VAL A 4 -2.68 -7.83 14.37
N ALA A 5 -1.55 -7.76 15.07
CA ALA A 5 -0.62 -6.65 14.95
C ALA A 5 0.09 -6.73 13.59
N LEU A 6 -0.18 -5.79 12.69
CA LEU A 6 0.50 -5.68 11.40
C LEU A 6 1.88 -5.04 11.61
N LEU A 7 2.96 -5.79 11.34
CA LEU A 7 4.33 -5.27 11.39
C LEU A 7 4.72 -4.71 10.01
N ILE A 8 4.84 -3.39 9.91
CA ILE A 8 5.43 -2.74 8.73
C ILE A 8 6.95 -2.70 8.90
N ARG A 9 7.71 -3.28 7.97
CA ARG A 9 9.18 -3.23 7.97
C ARG A 9 9.70 -2.22 6.95
N PRO A 10 10.05 -0.99 7.37
CA PRO A 10 10.74 -0.07 6.48
C PRO A 10 12.18 -0.52 6.27
N SER A 11 12.69 -0.37 5.05
CA SER A 11 14.13 -0.44 4.78
C SER A 11 14.54 0.71 3.88
N LEU A 12 15.72 1.29 4.17
CA LEU A 12 16.32 2.37 3.42
C LEU A 12 17.58 1.86 2.74
N ARG A 13 17.70 2.07 1.44
CA ARG A 13 18.96 1.93 0.72
C ARG A 13 19.30 3.23 0.02
N ARG A 14 20.55 3.67 0.15
CA ARG A 14 21.09 4.77 -0.64
C ARG A 14 21.62 4.19 -1.95
N GLU A 15 21.07 4.65 -3.06
CA GLU A 15 21.64 4.49 -4.39
C GLU A 15 22.37 5.78 -4.77
N LEU A 16 23.17 5.76 -5.85
CA LEU A 16 24.06 6.88 -6.22
C LEU A 16 23.33 8.24 -6.28
N THR A 17 22.07 8.26 -6.72
CA THR A 17 21.29 9.48 -6.92
C THR A 17 19.96 9.52 -6.17
N ARG A 18 19.59 8.47 -5.42
CA ARG A 18 18.27 8.37 -4.76
C ARG A 18 18.27 7.58 -3.47
N ALA A 19 17.34 7.93 -2.59
CA ALA A 19 16.96 7.12 -1.44
C ALA A 19 15.81 6.19 -1.82
N VAL A 20 15.94 4.90 -1.54
CA VAL A 20 14.90 3.90 -1.79
C VAL A 20 14.30 3.44 -0.47
N ILE A 21 13.01 3.72 -0.27
CA ILE A 21 12.23 3.23 0.86
C ILE A 21 11.37 2.06 0.36
N ARG A 22 11.44 0.92 1.06
CA ARG A 22 10.55 -0.22 0.80
C ARG A 22 9.64 -0.45 2.00
N VAL A 23 8.35 -0.59 1.72
CA VAL A 23 7.29 -0.91 2.68
C VAL A 23 6.79 -2.31 2.35
N ARG A 24 6.69 -3.18 3.36
CA ARG A 24 6.11 -4.52 3.24
C ARG A 24 5.00 -4.67 4.27
N ASP A 25 3.85 -5.14 3.82
CA ASP A 25 2.73 -5.57 4.64
C ASP A 25 2.43 -7.07 4.43
N HIS A 26 1.52 -7.61 5.25
CA HIS A 26 1.05 -9.00 5.23
C HIS A 26 -0.47 -9.10 5.01
N GLY A 27 -1.07 -8.07 4.42
CA GLY A 27 -2.46 -8.02 4.03
C GLY A 27 -2.76 -8.96 2.86
N PRO A 28 -4.03 -9.02 2.43
CA PRO A 28 -4.48 -9.92 1.37
C PRO A 28 -3.86 -9.61 -0.01
N GLY A 29 -3.13 -8.50 -0.14
CA GLY A 29 -2.59 -8.02 -1.40
C GLY A 29 -3.63 -7.31 -2.26
N VAL A 30 -3.23 -6.99 -3.49
CA VAL A 30 -4.10 -6.37 -4.51
C VAL A 30 -4.31 -7.38 -5.63
N PRO A 31 -5.56 -7.66 -6.03
CA PRO A 31 -5.85 -8.46 -7.23
C PRO A 31 -5.21 -7.89 -8.49
N ASP A 32 -4.66 -8.76 -9.35
CA ASP A 32 -3.92 -8.38 -10.56
C ASP A 32 -4.70 -7.44 -11.50
N SER A 33 -6.01 -7.68 -11.63
CA SER A 33 -6.92 -6.87 -12.45
C SER A 33 -7.02 -5.42 -12.00
N MET A 34 -6.66 -5.12 -10.74
CA MET A 34 -6.71 -3.77 -10.18
C MET A 34 -5.36 -3.07 -10.15
N LEU A 35 -4.24 -3.78 -10.35
CA LEU A 35 -2.88 -3.20 -10.30
C LEU A 35 -2.71 -1.98 -11.21
N ARG A 36 -3.35 -2.00 -12.40
CA ARG A 36 -3.30 -0.88 -13.35
C ARG A 36 -4.02 0.38 -12.85
N ASN A 37 -4.97 0.22 -11.93
CA ASN A 37 -5.88 1.27 -11.50
C ASN A 37 -5.69 1.67 -10.02
N ILE A 38 -4.70 1.13 -9.31
CA ILE A 38 -4.50 1.40 -7.86
C ILE A 38 -4.18 2.86 -7.54
N PHE A 39 -3.69 3.62 -8.52
CA PHE A 39 -3.38 5.04 -8.41
C PHE A 39 -4.53 5.96 -8.85
N VAL A 40 -5.66 5.40 -9.30
CA VAL A 40 -6.81 6.20 -9.71
C VAL A 40 -7.48 6.80 -8.46
N PRO A 41 -7.77 8.12 -8.42
CA PRO A 41 -8.46 8.75 -7.31
C PRO A 41 -9.79 8.05 -6.98
N PHE A 42 -10.07 7.91 -5.69
CA PHE A 42 -11.28 7.27 -5.15
C PHE A 42 -11.42 5.77 -5.49
N ARG A 43 -10.42 5.14 -6.12
CA ARG A 43 -10.44 3.70 -6.38
C ARG A 43 -10.25 2.94 -5.06
N ARG A 44 -11.16 2.00 -4.82
CA ARG A 44 -11.15 1.13 -3.63
C ARG A 44 -11.33 -0.32 -4.04
N VAL A 45 -10.76 -1.22 -3.24
CA VAL A 45 -11.05 -2.65 -3.30
C VAL A 45 -12.32 -2.91 -2.51
N GLU A 46 -13.18 -3.81 -2.97
CA GLU A 46 -14.37 -4.24 -2.21
C GLU A 46 -13.94 -4.81 -0.85
N ASN A 47 -14.71 -4.55 0.22
CA ASN A 47 -14.39 -4.93 1.61
C ASN A 47 -13.11 -4.29 2.19
N SER A 48 -12.60 -3.19 1.62
CA SER A 48 -11.50 -2.41 2.21
C SER A 48 -11.96 -1.51 3.37
N ALA A 49 -11.10 -1.35 4.37
CA ALA A 49 -11.29 -0.54 5.58
C ALA A 49 -11.61 0.95 5.31
N ASP A 50 -11.96 1.69 6.36
CA ASP A 50 -12.28 3.12 6.33
C ASP A 50 -11.26 3.94 5.52
N GLY A 51 -11.75 4.70 4.53
CA GLY A 51 -10.92 5.56 3.68
C GLY A 51 -11.62 5.95 2.38
N CYS A 52 -11.36 7.17 1.89
CA CYS A 52 -11.96 7.70 0.66
C CYS A 52 -11.27 7.23 -0.63
N GLY A 53 -10.18 6.45 -0.55
CA GLY A 53 -9.44 5.97 -1.72
C GLY A 53 -8.51 7.02 -2.35
N LEU A 54 -8.03 8.00 -1.59
CA LEU A 54 -7.06 9.00 -2.08
C LEU A 54 -5.59 8.66 -1.80
N GLY A 55 -5.30 7.79 -0.83
CA GLY A 55 -3.94 7.60 -0.30
C GLY A 55 -2.86 7.31 -1.35
N LEU A 56 -3.10 6.37 -2.26
CA LEU A 56 -2.14 6.06 -3.34
C LEU A 56 -2.12 7.10 -4.46
N ALA A 57 -3.20 7.85 -4.66
CA ALA A 57 -3.32 8.78 -5.79
C ALA A 57 -2.51 10.09 -5.60
N ILE A 58 -2.10 10.41 -4.37
CA ILE A 58 -1.48 11.69 -4.01
C ILE A 58 -0.09 11.56 -3.33
N ALA A 59 0.42 10.33 -3.19
CA ALA A 59 1.65 10.01 -2.47
C ALA A 59 2.93 10.13 -3.31
#